data_AF-A0A929JZR4-F1
#
_entry.id   AF-A0A929JZR4-F1
#
_cell.length_a   1.000
_cell.length_b   1.000
_cell.length_c   1.000
_cell.angle_alpha   90.00
_cell.angle_beta   90.00
_cell.angle_gamma   90.00
#
_symmetry.space_group_name_H-M   'P 1'
#
loop_
_entity.id
_entity.type
_entity.pdbx_description
1 polymer ?
#
loop_
_entity_poly.entity_id
_entity_poly.type
_entity_poly.pdbx_seq_one_letter_code
_entity_poly.pdbx_strand_id
1 'polypeptide(L)'
;MLKIYRIPADISVDHILSTLKGRERKILEMTFGLRNRIPSSIDAVARELRISPERVRQIKRDAILKIRKKNSSYIKRLYPDR
;
A
#
# COMPACT_ATOMS: atom_id res chain seq x y z
N MET A 1 25.46 19.40 13.90
CA MET A 1 24.35 19.94 13.08
C MET A 1 23.71 18.75 12.34
N LEU A 2 22.55 18.28 12.80
CA LEU A 2 21.90 17.07 12.28
C LEU A 2 21.44 17.33 10.83
N LYS A 3 22.06 16.62 9.87
CA LYS A 3 21.57 16.56 8.48
C LYS A 3 20.21 15.86 8.50
N ILE A 4 19.14 16.66 8.45
CA ILE A 4 17.78 16.17 8.23
C ILE A 4 17.78 15.53 6.84
N TYR A 5 17.89 14.21 6.78
CA TYR A 5 17.70 13.45 5.55
C TYR A 5 16.25 13.63 5.11
N ARG A 6 16.04 14.61 4.23
CA ARG A 6 14.79 14.78 3.49
C ARG A 6 14.56 13.49 2.71
N ILE A 7 13.66 12.64 3.22
CA ILE A 7 13.11 11.53 2.45
C ILE A 7 12.61 12.16 1.16
N PRO A 8 13.05 11.71 -0.03
CA PRO A 8 12.63 12.30 -1.29
C PRO A 8 11.10 12.25 -1.34
N ALA A 9 10.48 13.42 -1.48
CA ALA A 9 9.03 13.64 -1.39
C ALA A 9 8.22 12.95 -2.50
N ASP A 10 8.85 12.08 -3.30
CA ASP A 10 8.36 11.65 -4.61
C ASP A 10 7.74 10.25 -4.61
N ILE A 11 7.75 9.54 -3.47
CA ILE A 11 6.92 8.34 -3.33
C ILE A 11 5.57 8.75 -2.75
N SER A 12 4.74 9.34 -3.61
CA SER A 12 3.33 9.59 -3.28
C SER A 12 2.59 8.27 -3.02
N VAL A 13 1.63 8.30 -2.09
CA VAL A 13 0.69 7.19 -1.86
C VAL A 13 0.02 6.79 -3.18
N ASP A 14 -0.30 7.75 -4.05
CA ASP A 14 -0.89 7.48 -5.36
C ASP A 14 0.05 6.70 -6.28
N HIS A 15 1.35 7.02 -6.27
CA HIS A 15 2.34 6.28 -7.04
C HIS A 15 2.43 4.83 -6.57
N ILE A 16 2.44 4.58 -5.26
CA ILE A 16 2.42 3.22 -4.70
C ILE A 16 1.14 2.48 -5.11
N LEU A 17 -0.03 3.11 -4.94
CA LEU A 17 -1.32 2.52 -5.28
C LEU A 17 -1.46 2.25 -6.78
N SER A 18 -0.79 3.03 -7.64
CA SER A 18 -0.78 2.80 -9.09
C SER A 18 -0.22 1.41 -9.47
N THR A 19 0.70 0.88 -8.68
CA THR A 19 1.36 -0.43 -8.92
C THR A 19 0.50 -1.65 -8.57
N LEU A 20 -0.65 -1.43 -7.93
CA LEU A 20 -1.55 -2.48 -7.47
C LEU A 20 -2.69 -2.75 -8.46
N LYS A 21 -3.18 -3.99 -8.46
CA LYS A 21 -4.41 -4.33 -9.19
C LYS A 21 -5.60 -3.61 -8.54
N GLY A 22 -6.65 -3.31 -9.32
CA GLY A 22 -7.82 -2.56 -8.83
C GLY A 22 -8.43 -3.10 -7.54
N ARG A 23 -8.53 -4.44 -7.38
CA ARG A 23 -9.02 -5.07 -6.14
C ARG A 23 -8.05 -4.91 -4.95
N GLU A 24 -6.75 -5.03 -5.18
CA GLU A 24 -5.72 -4.83 -4.16
C GLU A 24 -5.74 -3.38 -3.67
N ARG A 25 -5.75 -2.42 -4.61
CA ARG A 25 -5.88 -1.00 -4.32
C ARG A 25 -7.13 -0.71 -3.51
N LYS A 26 -8.30 -1.17 -3.96
CA LYS A 26 -9.57 -0.93 -3.27
C LYS A 26 -9.56 -1.47 -1.84
N ILE A 27 -9.01 -2.67 -1.62
CA ILE A 27 -8.88 -3.24 -0.27
C ILE A 27 -7.99 -2.36 0.62
N LEU A 28 -6.85 -1.88 0.12
CA LEU A 28 -5.97 -1.00 0.91
C LEU A 28 -6.61 0.37 1.16
N GLU A 29 -7.25 0.97 0.16
CA GLU A 29 -7.96 2.24 0.31
C GLU A 29 -9.02 2.17 1.40
N MET A 30 -9.83 1.10 1.40
CA MET A 30 -10.85 0.89 2.42
C MET A 30 -10.24 0.58 3.79
N THR A 31 -9.23 -0.28 3.86
CA THR A 31 -8.66 -0.72 5.16
C THR A 31 -7.90 0.40 5.86
N PHE A 32 -7.23 1.27 5.11
CA PHE A 32 -6.40 2.35 5.65
C PHE A 32 -7.06 3.74 5.60
N GLY A 33 -8.28 3.85 5.06
CA GLY A 33 -8.96 5.14 4.96
C GLY A 33 -8.28 6.10 3.97
N LEU A 34 -7.77 5.58 2.86
CA LEU A 34 -7.13 6.42 1.84
C LEU A 34 -8.19 7.08 0.96
N ARG A 35 -7.82 8.19 0.29
CA ARG A 35 -8.72 8.97 -0.57
C ARG A 35 -9.97 9.46 0.15
N ASN A 36 -9.76 10.09 1.31
CA ASN A 36 -10.82 10.65 2.16
C ASN A 36 -11.86 9.61 2.63
N ARG A 37 -11.46 8.34 2.74
CA ARG A 37 -12.30 7.28 3.32
C ARG A 37 -12.02 7.15 4.81
N ILE A 38 -13.01 6.67 5.55
CA ILE A 38 -12.79 6.23 6.93
C ILE A 38 -12.20 4.80 6.88
N PRO A 39 -11.16 4.49 7.67
CA PRO A 39 -10.63 3.14 7.77
C PRO A 39 -11.73 2.13 8.14
N SER A 40 -11.84 1.07 7.35
CA SER A 40 -12.84 0.01 7.51
C SER A 40 -12.22 -1.27 8.05
N SER A 41 -12.96 -2.00 8.88
CA SER A 41 -12.55 -3.31 9.37
C SER A 41 -12.51 -4.35 8.23
N ILE A 42 -11.73 -5.42 8.41
CA ILE A 42 -11.62 -6.52 7.44
C ILE A 42 -13.01 -7.12 7.15
N ASP A 43 -13.86 -7.26 8.16
CA ASP A 43 -15.21 -7.81 7.99
C ASP A 43 -16.13 -6.86 7.22
N ALA A 44 -16.00 -5.54 7.43
CA ALA A 44 -16.71 -4.55 6.63
C ALA A 44 -16.28 -4.60 5.16
N VAL A 45 -14.96 -4.68 4.90
CA VAL A 45 -14.42 -4.81 3.55
C VAL A 45 -14.86 -6.12 2.88
N ALA A 46 -14.86 -7.22 3.64
CA ALA A 46 -15.30 -8.54 3.18
C ALA A 46 -16.76 -8.53 2.73
N ARG A 47 -17.64 -7.91 3.53
CA ARG A 47 -19.06 -7.72 3.19
C ARG A 47 -19.24 -6.87 1.94
N GLU A 48 -18.58 -5.72 1.83
CA GLU A 48 -18.68 -4.85 0.65
C GLU A 48 -18.22 -5.56 -0.64
N LEU A 49 -17.13 -6.33 -0.55
CA LEU A 49 -16.52 -6.99 -1.70
C LEU A 49 -17.07 -8.39 -1.97
N ARG A 50 -18.04 -8.85 -1.18
CA ARG A 50 -18.68 -10.18 -1.25
C ARG A 50 -17.65 -11.31 -1.29
N ILE A 51 -16.66 -11.27 -0.42
CA ILE A 51 -15.62 -12.29 -0.26
C ILE A 51 -15.42 -12.62 1.22
N SER A 52 -14.72 -13.70 1.53
CA SER A 52 -14.42 -14.03 2.92
C SER A 52 -13.43 -13.04 3.57
N PRO A 53 -13.51 -12.82 4.89
CA PRO A 53 -12.52 -12.03 5.63
C PRO A 53 -11.08 -12.55 5.44
N GLU A 54 -10.90 -13.87 5.34
CA GLU A 54 -9.59 -14.44 5.06
C GLU A 54 -9.09 -14.10 3.66
N ARG A 55 -9.99 -14.06 2.67
CA ARG A 55 -9.60 -13.62 1.32
C ARG A 55 -9.16 -12.15 1.32
N VAL A 56 -9.79 -11.29 2.12
CA VAL A 56 -9.34 -9.89 2.31
C VAL A 56 -7.95 -9.86 2.96
N ARG A 57 -7.70 -10.67 4.01
CA ARG A 57 -6.37 -10.76 4.66
C ARG A 57 -5.29 -11.21 3.69
N GLN A 58 -5.56 -12.23 2.88
CA GLN A 58 -4.64 -12.71 1.85
C GLN A 58 -4.29 -11.61 0.85
N ILE A 59 -5.30 -10.97 0.25
CA ILE A 59 -5.07 -9.92 -0.76
C ILE A 59 -4.32 -8.73 -0.13
N LYS A 60 -4.65 -8.34 1.11
CA LYS A 60 -3.93 -7.30 1.84
C LYS A 60 -2.44 -7.66 2.01
N ARG A 61 -2.14 -8.89 2.44
CA ARG A 61 -0.76 -9.39 2.59
C ARG A 61 -0.01 -9.35 1.25
N ASP A 62 -0.62 -9.87 0.20
CA ASP A 62 -0.01 -9.92 -1.14
C ASP A 62 0.25 -8.52 -1.70
N ALA A 63 -0.68 -7.59 -1.52
CA ALA A 63 -0.54 -6.20 -1.92
C ALA A 63 0.63 -5.52 -1.20
N ILE A 64 0.72 -5.68 0.14
CA ILE A 64 1.82 -5.12 0.94
C ILE A 64 3.17 -5.72 0.50
N LEU A 65 3.24 -7.03 0.27
CA LEU A 65 4.46 -7.68 -0.22
C LEU A 65 4.88 -7.14 -1.59
N LYS A 66 3.91 -6.91 -2.49
CA LYS A 66 4.16 -6.31 -3.81
C LYS A 66 4.73 -4.90 -3.70
N ILE A 67 4.13 -4.07 -2.83
CA ILE A 67 4.62 -2.71 -2.54
C ILE A 67 6.07 -2.76 -2.04
N ARG A 68 6.36 -3.62 -1.05
CA ARG A 68 7.72 -3.73 -0.48
C ARG A 68 8.75 -4.14 -1.52
N LYS A 69 8.43 -5.10 -2.40
CA LYS A 69 9.32 -5.52 -3.49
C LYS A 69 9.59 -4.38 -4.48
N LYS A 70 8.56 -3.68 -4.93
CA LYS A 70 8.69 -2.58 -5.90
C LYS A 70 9.44 -1.38 -5.32
N ASN A 71 9.15 -1.00 -4.07
CA ASN A 71 9.84 0.09 -3.40
C ASN A 71 11.27 -0.26 -3.00
N SER A 72 11.56 -1.52 -2.64
CA SER A 72 12.95 -1.94 -2.38
C SER A 72 13.81 -1.83 -3.64
N SER A 73 13.30 -2.26 -4.80
CA SER A 73 13.99 -2.07 -6.08
C SER A 73 14.13 -0.59 -6.46
N TYR A 74 13.13 0.25 -6.14
CA TYR A 74 13.17 1.69 -6.38
C TYR A 74 14.22 2.38 -5.49
N ILE A 75 14.22 2.09 -4.19
CA ILE A 75 15.19 2.64 -3.23
C ILE A 75 16.61 2.18 -3.56
N LYS A 76 16.82 0.91 -3.92
CA LYS A 76 18.13 0.42 -4.38
C LYS A 76 18.63 1.13 -5.65
N ARG A 77 17.71 1.55 -6.53
CA ARG A 77 18.07 2.30 -7.75
C ARG A 77 18.41 3.76 -7.45
N LEU A 78 17.67 4.39 -6.54
CA LEU A 78 17.92 5.77 -6.13
C LEU A 78 19.14 5.91 -5.21
N TYR A 79 19.45 4.88 -4.45
CA TYR A 79 20.55 4.83 -3.49
C TYR A 79 21.31 3.50 -3.62
N PRO A 80 22.12 3.33 -4.70
CA PRO A 80 22.83 2.09 -4.97
C PRO A 80 23.98 1.80 -3.98
N ASP A 81 24.52 2.83 -3.32
CA ASP A 81 25.66 2.72 -2.39
C ASP A 81 25.27 2.58 -0.90
N ARG A 82 24.09 2.01 -0.60
CA ARG A 82 23.66 1.66 0.77
C ARG A 82 23.49 0.16 0.97
#